data_AF-A0A813VXH6-F1
#
_entry.id   AF-A0A813VXH6-F1
#
_cell.length_a   1.000
_cell.length_b   1.000
_cell.length_c   1.000
_cell.angle_alpha   90.00
_cell.angle_beta   90.00
_cell.angle_gamma   90.00
#
_symmetry.space_group_name_H-M   'P 1'
#
loop_
_entity.id
_entity.type
_entity.pdbx_description
1 polymer ?
#
loop_
_entity_poly.entity_id
_entity_poly.type
_entity_poly.pdbx_seq_one_letter_code
_entity_poly.pdbx_strand_id
1 'polypeptide(L)'
;MGGPSETPQKRAATTKDVLLDFLAGGTAVCITSFFGAVSKTAVAPLERVKLLLQTQDVNQKIVQGQKYKGFGDCLVRCIREEGTISLWRGNWANVIRYFPTQALNFAFKERYQRIFADYNPTLNPYKFFFGNLFAGGMAGATGLLFVYPLDFARTRLGVDIGKSLNERQFKGMNDCLVKIYKTDGIQGLYRGFAISVAGIFVYRAFYFGGYDAGKRFMFGDNPNPSIFYRFLFAQFITSSSEFLAYPLDTIRRRLMMQSGRGDIIYRGTMDCARKIAVTEGLTAFFKGNLSNIYRSVGSSLVLVLYDEFKRWILLADQASYAK
;
A
#
# COMPACT_ATOMS: atom_id res chain seq x y z
N MET A 1 43.88 -12.80 33.62
CA MET A 1 43.36 -11.55 34.18
C MET A 1 42.27 -11.04 33.24
N GLY A 2 41.01 -11.28 33.58
CA GLY A 2 39.86 -10.79 32.80
C GLY A 2 39.57 -9.34 33.19
N GLY A 3 39.74 -8.42 32.26
CA GLY A 3 39.30 -7.04 32.42
C GLY A 3 37.77 -6.96 32.43
N PRO A 4 37.16 -6.08 33.22
CA PRO A 4 35.70 -5.98 33.31
C PRO A 4 35.13 -5.48 31.98
N SER A 5 34.12 -6.20 31.47
CA SER A 5 33.31 -5.79 30.34
C SER A 5 32.46 -4.58 30.76
N GLU A 6 32.81 -3.40 30.26
CA GLU A 6 31.97 -2.21 30.37
C GLU A 6 30.64 -2.47 29.68
N THR A 7 29.57 -2.55 30.47
CA THR A 7 28.20 -2.53 29.99
C THR A 7 27.93 -1.12 29.45
N PRO A 8 27.45 -0.94 28.22
CA PRO A 8 27.20 0.40 27.69
C PRO A 8 26.09 1.07 28.51
N GLN A 9 26.48 2.06 29.30
CA GLN A 9 25.60 2.87 30.14
C GLN A 9 24.63 3.63 29.22
N LYS A 10 23.33 3.31 29.30
CA LYS A 10 22.27 4.00 28.54
C LYS A 10 22.24 5.48 28.93
N ARG A 11 22.85 6.34 28.10
CA ARG A 11 22.80 7.80 28.24
C ARG A 11 21.33 8.25 28.11
N ALA A 12 20.82 8.98 29.10
CA ALA A 12 19.51 9.61 29.00
C ALA A 12 19.55 10.64 27.86
N ALA A 13 18.64 10.53 26.89
CA ALA A 13 18.58 11.44 25.75
C ALA A 13 18.27 12.87 26.24
N THR A 14 19.10 13.83 25.86
CA THR A 14 18.91 15.24 26.22
C THR A 14 17.76 15.83 25.40
N THR A 15 17.08 16.87 25.87
CA THR A 15 16.04 17.57 25.09
C THR A 15 16.53 18.05 23.72
N LYS A 16 17.82 18.39 23.60
CA LYS A 16 18.47 18.72 22.32
C LYS A 16 18.61 17.50 21.41
N ASP A 17 18.95 16.33 21.95
CA ASP A 17 19.04 15.08 21.20
C ASP A 17 17.65 14.66 20.70
N VAL A 18 16.62 14.79 21.56
CA VAL A 18 15.22 14.54 21.18
C VAL A 18 14.73 15.51 20.09
N LEU A 19 15.12 16.80 20.17
CA LEU A 19 14.76 17.80 19.16
C LEU A 19 15.52 17.56 17.84
N LEU A 20 16.80 17.20 17.89
CA LEU A 20 17.60 16.82 16.72
C LEU A 20 17.08 15.54 16.08
N ASP A 21 16.73 14.52 16.86
CA ASP A 21 16.10 13.28 16.38
C ASP A 21 14.71 13.55 15.80
N PHE A 22 13.95 14.49 16.36
CA PHE A 22 12.67 14.92 15.83
C PHE A 22 12.81 15.72 14.52
N LEU A 23 13.82 16.59 14.40
CA LEU A 23 14.11 17.36 13.19
C LEU A 23 14.71 16.48 12.08
N ALA A 24 15.61 15.56 12.43
CA ALA A 24 16.18 14.56 11.53
C ALA A 24 15.10 13.54 11.09
N GLY A 25 14.24 13.11 12.02
CA GLY A 25 13.07 12.28 11.72
C GLY A 25 12.06 13.02 10.84
N GLY A 26 11.79 14.30 11.12
CA GLY A 26 10.87 15.13 10.35
C GLY A 26 11.34 15.37 8.92
N THR A 27 12.62 15.72 8.73
CA THR A 27 13.23 15.86 7.40
C THR A 27 13.23 14.54 6.63
N ALA A 28 13.56 13.41 7.27
CA ALA A 28 13.48 12.10 6.65
C ALA A 28 12.05 11.73 6.23
N VAL A 29 11.04 12.04 7.04
CA VAL A 29 9.62 11.84 6.70
C VAL A 29 9.20 12.71 5.52
N CYS A 30 9.61 13.98 5.46
CA CYS A 30 9.30 14.88 4.35
C CYS A 30 9.91 14.39 3.03
N ILE A 31 11.20 14.04 3.04
CA ILE A 31 11.94 13.51 1.89
C ILE A 31 11.24 12.23 1.39
N THR A 32 11.11 11.22 2.26
CA THR A 32 10.47 9.95 1.89
C THR A 32 9.03 10.15 1.40
N SER A 33 8.30 11.11 1.96
CA SER A 33 6.94 11.44 1.53
C SER A 33 6.86 12.07 0.15
N PHE A 34 7.77 12.98 -0.17
CA PHE A 34 7.86 13.57 -1.50
C PHE A 34 8.15 12.50 -2.57
N PHE A 35 9.13 11.63 -2.35
CA PHE A 35 9.45 10.57 -3.32
C PHE A 35 8.37 9.51 -3.41
N GLY A 36 7.72 9.20 -2.29
CA GLY A 36 6.50 8.42 -2.27
C GLY A 36 5.42 9.02 -3.17
N ALA A 37 5.18 10.33 -3.08
CA ALA A 37 4.21 11.04 -3.90
C ALA A 37 4.54 10.97 -5.39
N VAL A 38 5.81 11.14 -5.78
CA VAL A 38 6.27 11.02 -7.17
C VAL A 38 6.03 9.60 -7.70
N SER A 39 6.49 8.57 -6.97
CA SER A 39 6.29 7.16 -7.35
C SER A 39 4.81 6.82 -7.51
N LYS A 40 3.98 7.24 -6.54
CA LYS A 40 2.54 7.05 -6.56
C LYS A 40 1.85 7.76 -7.72
N THR A 41 2.30 8.96 -8.07
CA THR A 41 1.77 9.72 -9.20
C THR A 41 2.16 9.09 -10.53
N ALA A 42 3.39 8.57 -10.65
CA ALA A 42 3.84 7.87 -11.86
C ALA A 42 3.00 6.61 -12.14
N VAL A 43 2.64 5.84 -11.10
CA VAL A 43 1.85 4.60 -11.27
C VAL A 43 0.34 4.77 -11.09
N ALA A 44 -0.14 6.01 -10.85
CA ALA A 44 -1.56 6.28 -10.64
C ALA A 44 -2.47 5.79 -11.79
N PRO A 45 -2.09 5.91 -13.08
CA PRO A 45 -2.88 5.36 -14.18
C PRO A 45 -3.13 3.85 -14.07
N LEU A 46 -2.07 3.09 -13.76
CA LEU A 46 -2.15 1.63 -13.60
C LEU A 46 -3.03 1.25 -12.41
N GLU A 47 -2.92 2.03 -11.33
CA GLU A 47 -3.72 1.82 -10.14
C GLU A 47 -5.20 2.15 -10.36
N ARG A 48 -5.51 3.16 -11.16
CA ARG A 48 -6.89 3.45 -11.53
C ARG A 48 -7.50 2.30 -12.34
N VAL A 49 -6.79 1.80 -13.35
CA VAL A 49 -7.25 0.66 -14.16
C VAL A 49 -7.46 -0.58 -13.28
N LYS A 50 -6.55 -0.85 -12.33
CA LYS A 50 -6.73 -1.89 -11.31
C LYS A 50 -8.07 -1.72 -10.59
N LEU A 51 -8.32 -0.55 -10.01
CA LEU A 51 -9.51 -0.29 -9.19
C LEU A 51 -10.81 -0.41 -10.00
N LEU A 52 -10.82 0.10 -11.23
CA LEU A 52 -11.97 -0.02 -12.13
C LEU A 52 -12.28 -1.48 -12.44
N LEU A 53 -11.29 -2.25 -12.87
CA LEU A 53 -11.46 -3.68 -13.16
C LEU A 53 -11.92 -4.48 -11.94
N GLN A 54 -11.39 -4.16 -10.76
CA GLN A 54 -11.67 -4.84 -9.50
C GLN A 54 -13.07 -4.52 -8.93
N THR A 55 -13.66 -3.39 -9.29
CA THR A 55 -14.94 -2.92 -8.71
C THR A 55 -16.06 -2.73 -9.72
N GLN A 56 -15.83 -2.92 -11.02
CA GLN A 56 -16.81 -2.64 -12.07
C GLN A 56 -18.15 -3.36 -11.87
N ASP A 57 -18.19 -4.59 -11.37
CA ASP A 57 -19.46 -5.33 -11.19
C ASP A 57 -20.37 -4.75 -10.10
N VAL A 58 -19.86 -3.84 -9.26
CA VAL A 58 -20.65 -3.13 -8.24
C VAL A 58 -20.75 -1.64 -8.51
N ASN A 59 -20.20 -1.16 -9.62
CA ASN A 59 -20.26 0.26 -9.97
C ASN A 59 -21.61 0.58 -10.62
N GLN A 60 -22.41 1.44 -9.99
CA GLN A 60 -23.77 1.79 -10.48
C GLN A 60 -23.78 2.45 -11.86
N LYS A 61 -22.67 3.11 -12.24
CA LYS A 61 -22.58 3.81 -13.52
C LYS A 61 -22.13 2.90 -14.67
N ILE A 62 -21.61 1.71 -14.37
CA ILE A 62 -21.18 0.75 -15.40
C ILE A 62 -22.34 -0.20 -15.67
N VAL A 63 -23.03 0.02 -16.79
CA VAL A 63 -24.15 -0.82 -17.24
C VAL A 63 -23.65 -2.23 -17.60
N GLN A 64 -24.47 -3.27 -17.38
CA GLN A 64 -24.09 -4.69 -17.51
C GLN A 64 -23.56 -5.13 -18.90
N GLY A 65 -23.67 -4.30 -19.96
CA GLY A 65 -23.06 -4.55 -21.28
C GLY A 65 -21.81 -3.70 -21.59
N GLN A 66 -21.41 -2.78 -20.71
CA GLN A 66 -20.30 -1.84 -20.93
C GLN A 66 -19.09 -2.11 -20.01
N LYS A 67 -19.04 -3.29 -19.40
CA LYS A 67 -17.92 -3.75 -18.58
C LYS A 67 -16.62 -3.74 -19.39
N TYR A 68 -15.52 -3.43 -18.73
CA TYR A 68 -14.20 -3.44 -19.35
C TYR A 68 -13.72 -4.88 -19.55
N LYS A 69 -13.23 -5.18 -20.75
CA LYS A 69 -12.79 -6.54 -21.12
C LYS A 69 -11.46 -6.93 -20.48
N GLY A 70 -10.64 -5.94 -20.12
CA GLY A 70 -9.33 -6.16 -19.52
C GLY A 70 -8.54 -4.86 -19.38
N PHE A 71 -7.24 -5.00 -19.09
CA PHE A 71 -6.35 -3.86 -18.85
C PHE A 71 -6.29 -2.87 -20.02
N GLY A 72 -5.99 -3.36 -21.23
CA GLY A 72 -5.86 -2.51 -22.42
C GLY A 72 -7.16 -1.80 -22.79
N ASP A 73 -8.27 -2.53 -22.81
CA ASP A 73 -9.60 -1.97 -23.06
C ASP A 73 -9.97 -0.89 -22.03
N CYS A 74 -9.76 -1.16 -20.74
CA CYS A 74 -10.02 -0.20 -19.66
C CYS A 74 -9.16 1.06 -19.82
N LEU A 75 -7.86 0.92 -20.10
CA LEU A 75 -6.95 2.05 -20.26
C LEU A 75 -7.35 2.94 -21.44
N VAL A 76 -7.58 2.34 -22.61
CA VAL A 76 -7.97 3.06 -23.83
C VAL A 76 -9.31 3.75 -23.65
N ARG A 77 -10.29 3.06 -23.05
CA ARG A 77 -11.61 3.65 -22.80
C ARG A 77 -11.57 4.79 -21.78
N CYS A 78 -10.77 4.68 -20.72
CA CYS A 78 -10.57 5.80 -19.78
C CYS A 78 -10.05 7.06 -20.51
N ILE A 79 -9.06 6.90 -21.38
CA ILE A 79 -8.50 8.01 -22.16
C ILE A 79 -9.54 8.58 -23.13
N ARG A 80 -10.24 7.71 -23.88
CA ARG A 80 -11.20 8.11 -24.91
C ARG A 80 -12.49 8.71 -24.35
N GLU A 81 -13.01 8.14 -23.27
CA GLU A 81 -14.34 8.48 -22.74
C GLU A 81 -14.30 9.59 -21.69
N GLU A 82 -13.20 9.71 -20.93
CA GLU A 82 -13.08 10.63 -19.79
C GLU A 82 -11.89 11.60 -19.91
N GLY A 83 -11.02 11.42 -20.91
CA GLY A 83 -9.81 12.20 -21.13
C GLY A 83 -8.60 11.71 -20.35
N THR A 84 -7.39 12.02 -20.83
CA THR A 84 -6.12 11.51 -20.28
C THR A 84 -5.90 11.83 -18.80
N ILE A 85 -6.26 13.05 -18.37
CA ILE A 85 -6.09 13.51 -16.98
C ILE A 85 -6.93 12.67 -16.00
N SER A 86 -8.02 12.04 -16.48
CA SER A 86 -8.88 11.19 -15.66
C SER A 86 -8.11 10.02 -15.04
N LEU A 87 -7.02 9.55 -15.66
CA LEU A 87 -6.18 8.45 -15.13
C LEU A 87 -5.61 8.73 -13.73
N TRP A 88 -5.50 10.00 -13.33
CA TRP A 88 -5.05 10.42 -11.99
C TRP A 88 -6.20 10.71 -11.02
N ARG A 89 -7.45 10.35 -11.36
CA ARG A 89 -8.59 10.57 -10.47
C ARG A 89 -8.39 9.82 -9.15
N GLY A 90 -8.54 10.54 -8.04
CA GLY A 90 -8.26 10.04 -6.70
C GLY A 90 -6.78 10.03 -6.29
N ASN A 91 -5.83 10.36 -7.17
CA ASN A 91 -4.41 10.38 -6.84
C ASN A 91 -4.07 11.39 -5.73
N TRP A 92 -4.80 12.51 -5.65
CA TRP A 92 -4.60 13.50 -4.58
C TRP A 92 -4.75 12.89 -3.19
N ALA A 93 -5.78 12.05 -2.99
CA ALA A 93 -5.97 11.31 -1.74
C ALA A 93 -4.82 10.33 -1.48
N ASN A 94 -4.25 9.72 -2.53
CA ASN A 94 -3.10 8.84 -2.40
C ASN A 94 -1.83 9.55 -1.94
N VAL A 95 -1.56 10.73 -2.50
CA VAL A 95 -0.40 11.56 -2.16
C VAL A 95 -0.51 12.05 -0.71
N ILE A 96 -1.65 12.65 -0.34
CA ILE A 96 -1.89 13.14 1.03
C ILE A 96 -1.74 12.01 2.04
N ARG A 97 -2.29 10.83 1.74
CA ARG A 97 -2.24 9.66 2.63
C ARG A 97 -0.81 9.17 2.91
N TYR A 98 0.13 9.42 2.00
CA TYR A 98 1.49 8.90 2.15
C TYR A 98 2.20 9.53 3.36
N PHE A 99 2.05 10.84 3.57
CA PHE A 99 2.66 11.55 4.70
C PHE A 99 2.26 11.01 6.08
N PRO A 100 0.96 10.95 6.47
CA PRO A 100 0.55 10.41 7.76
C PRO A 100 0.89 8.92 7.87
N THR A 101 0.90 8.16 6.76
CA THR A 101 1.35 6.77 6.79
C THR A 101 2.81 6.67 7.22
N GLN A 102 3.69 7.53 6.68
CA GLN A 102 5.11 7.52 7.07
C GLN A 102 5.33 8.01 8.49
N ALA A 103 4.61 9.05 8.92
CA ALA A 103 4.67 9.53 10.30
C ALA A 103 4.26 8.43 11.30
N LEU A 104 3.17 7.70 11.01
CA LEU A 104 2.71 6.58 11.85
C LEU A 104 3.68 5.40 11.82
N ASN A 105 4.27 5.08 10.66
CA ASN A 105 5.30 4.05 10.57
C ASN A 105 6.51 4.42 11.44
N PHE A 106 6.99 5.66 11.36
CA PHE A 106 8.10 6.15 12.18
C PHE A 106 7.78 6.05 13.67
N ALA A 107 6.56 6.43 14.08
CA ALA A 107 6.14 6.40 15.49
C ALA A 107 5.96 4.98 16.05
N PHE A 108 5.36 4.06 15.29
CA PHE A 108 4.87 2.79 15.84
C PHE A 108 5.68 1.56 15.43
N LYS A 109 6.38 1.58 14.29
CA LYS A 109 7.03 0.37 13.75
C LYS A 109 8.09 -0.17 14.72
N GLU A 110 8.99 0.68 15.22
CA GLU A 110 10.02 0.24 16.17
C GLU A 110 9.41 -0.24 17.49
N ARG A 111 8.36 0.43 17.97
CA ARG A 111 7.67 0.03 19.20
C ARG A 111 7.11 -1.38 19.08
N TYR A 112 6.43 -1.67 17.98
CA TYR A 112 5.90 -3.01 17.71
C TYR A 112 6.99 -4.05 17.46
N GLN A 113 8.09 -3.68 16.80
CA GLN A 113 9.24 -4.58 16.63
C GLN A 113 9.85 -4.96 17.98
N ARG A 114 10.02 -4.01 18.91
CA ARG A 114 10.55 -4.31 20.26
C ARG A 114 9.59 -5.17 21.10
N ILE A 115 8.27 -5.01 20.92
CA ILE A 115 7.27 -5.80 21.66
C ILE A 115 7.19 -7.23 21.13
N PHE A 116 7.15 -7.40 19.81
CA PHE A 116 6.81 -8.69 19.20
C PHE A 116 7.99 -9.43 18.56
N ALA A 117 9.03 -8.73 18.11
CA ALA A 117 10.09 -9.28 17.27
C ALA A 117 11.49 -9.32 17.93
N ASP A 118 11.57 -9.20 19.25
CA ASP A 118 12.84 -9.27 20.01
C ASP A 118 13.30 -10.72 20.21
N TYR A 119 13.62 -11.39 19.10
CA TYR A 119 14.08 -12.77 19.08
C TYR A 119 15.30 -12.92 18.17
N ASN A 120 16.22 -13.81 18.55
CA ASN A 120 17.35 -14.15 17.70
C ASN A 120 16.86 -15.04 16.52
N PRO A 121 17.09 -14.62 15.25
CA PRO A 121 16.59 -15.36 14.08
C PRO A 121 17.22 -16.74 13.90
N THR A 122 18.44 -16.95 14.37
CA THR A 122 19.15 -18.23 14.27
C THR A 122 18.71 -19.22 15.34
N LEU A 123 18.50 -18.73 16.57
CA LEU A 123 18.13 -19.58 17.70
C LEU A 123 16.62 -19.86 17.78
N ASN A 124 15.78 -18.90 17.37
CA ASN A 124 14.33 -18.99 17.49
C ASN A 124 13.64 -18.54 16.19
N PRO A 125 13.84 -19.25 15.06
CA PRO A 125 13.36 -18.81 13.74
C PRO A 125 11.85 -18.63 13.68
N TYR A 126 11.07 -19.53 14.28
CA TYR A 126 9.61 -19.42 14.29
C TYR A 126 9.12 -18.23 15.12
N LYS A 127 9.71 -17.99 16.31
CA LYS A 127 9.34 -16.83 17.14
C LYS A 127 9.73 -15.51 16.46
N PHE A 128 10.89 -15.46 15.80
CA PHE A 128 11.29 -14.32 15.01
C PHE A 128 10.33 -14.06 13.84
N PHE A 129 9.93 -15.11 13.11
CA PHE A 129 8.97 -15.00 12.01
C PHE A 129 7.62 -14.46 12.48
N PHE A 130 6.98 -15.13 13.47
CA PHE A 130 5.69 -14.69 13.99
C PHE A 130 5.79 -13.33 14.67
N GLY A 131 6.90 -13.04 15.35
CA GLY A 131 7.18 -11.75 15.94
C GLY A 131 7.20 -10.61 14.93
N ASN A 132 7.92 -10.78 13.81
CA ASN A 132 7.94 -9.81 12.72
C ASN A 132 6.58 -9.70 12.02
N LEU A 133 5.87 -10.81 11.88
CA LEU A 133 4.51 -10.83 11.33
C LEU A 133 3.55 -10.00 12.20
N PHE A 134 3.53 -10.21 13.51
CA PHE A 134 2.69 -9.44 14.45
C PHE A 134 3.14 -7.98 14.53
N ALA A 135 4.45 -7.71 14.59
CA ALA A 135 4.96 -6.35 14.59
C ALA A 135 4.52 -5.58 13.34
N GLY A 136 4.71 -6.16 12.16
CA GLY A 136 4.32 -5.57 10.88
C GLY A 136 2.81 -5.46 10.70
N GLY A 137 2.06 -6.48 11.14
CA GLY A 137 0.60 -6.51 11.10
C GLY A 137 -0.04 -5.45 11.99
N MET A 138 0.42 -5.33 13.25
CA MET A 138 -0.07 -4.34 14.20
C MET A 138 0.32 -2.91 13.81
N ALA A 139 1.54 -2.70 13.32
CA ALA A 139 1.96 -1.41 12.75
C ALA A 139 1.05 -1.01 11.57
N GLY A 140 0.78 -1.96 10.66
CA GLY A 140 -0.12 -1.75 9.53
C GLY A 140 -1.56 -1.48 9.93
N ALA A 141 -2.10 -2.21 10.92
CA ALA A 141 -3.45 -2.01 11.44
C ALA A 141 -3.61 -0.66 12.13
N THR A 142 -2.62 -0.26 12.94
CA THR A 142 -2.58 1.06 13.58
C THR A 142 -2.51 2.17 12.54
N GLY A 143 -1.65 2.00 11.52
CA GLY A 143 -1.58 2.93 10.39
C GLY A 143 -2.93 3.09 9.71
N LEU A 144 -3.55 1.97 9.33
CA LEU A 144 -4.88 1.97 8.72
C LEU A 144 -5.92 2.63 9.63
N LEU A 145 -5.89 2.44 10.95
CA LEU A 145 -6.87 3.05 11.85
C LEU A 145 -6.99 4.56 11.65
N PHE A 146 -5.90 5.25 11.31
CA PHE A 146 -5.94 6.69 11.05
C PHE A 146 -6.14 7.03 9.57
N VAL A 147 -5.50 6.28 8.67
CA VAL A 147 -5.46 6.64 7.24
C VAL A 147 -6.54 5.97 6.37
N TYR A 148 -7.36 5.07 6.95
CA TYR A 148 -8.39 4.34 6.21
C TYR A 148 -9.38 5.24 5.48
N PRO A 149 -9.87 6.37 6.05
CA PRO A 149 -10.78 7.26 5.32
C PRO A 149 -10.15 7.80 4.03
N LEU A 150 -8.84 8.08 4.03
CA LEU A 150 -8.13 8.54 2.84
C LEU A 150 -8.02 7.42 1.79
N ASP A 151 -7.75 6.18 2.22
CA ASP A 151 -7.79 5.00 1.34
C ASP A 151 -9.19 4.79 0.73
N PHE A 152 -10.24 5.00 1.53
CA PHE A 152 -11.63 4.91 1.10
C PHE A 152 -11.94 5.99 0.06
N ALA A 153 -11.65 7.26 0.34
CA ALA A 153 -11.92 8.37 -0.58
C ALA A 153 -11.15 8.20 -1.89
N ARG A 154 -9.89 7.78 -1.81
CA ARG A 154 -9.08 7.43 -2.98
C ARG A 154 -9.76 6.37 -3.85
N THR A 155 -10.23 5.29 -3.25
CA THR A 155 -10.91 4.19 -3.96
C THR A 155 -12.16 4.70 -4.66
N ARG A 156 -13.01 5.44 -3.93
CA ARG A 156 -14.28 5.95 -4.43
C ARG A 156 -14.14 6.97 -5.54
N LEU A 157 -13.13 7.84 -5.46
CA LEU A 157 -12.81 8.78 -6.53
C LEU A 157 -12.22 8.07 -7.75
N GLY A 158 -11.31 7.12 -7.56
CA GLY A 158 -10.63 6.43 -8.67
C GLY A 158 -11.57 5.62 -9.56
N VAL A 159 -12.64 5.09 -8.97
CA VAL A 159 -13.66 4.28 -9.65
C VAL A 159 -14.87 5.10 -10.13
N ASP A 160 -14.95 6.38 -9.77
CA ASP A 160 -15.95 7.26 -10.36
C ASP A 160 -15.60 7.45 -11.84
N ILE A 161 -16.58 7.27 -12.73
CA ILE A 161 -16.44 7.39 -14.18
C ILE A 161 -17.27 8.55 -14.76
N GLY A 162 -17.81 9.43 -13.91
CA GLY A 162 -18.57 10.60 -14.35
C GLY A 162 -17.71 11.56 -15.19
N LYS A 163 -18.22 11.99 -16.36
CA LYS A 163 -17.46 12.83 -17.30
C LYS A 163 -17.50 14.29 -16.87
N SER A 164 -18.70 14.80 -16.60
CA SER A 164 -18.93 16.16 -16.09
C SER A 164 -18.99 16.22 -14.56
N LEU A 165 -18.85 17.42 -13.98
CA LEU A 165 -18.98 17.62 -12.53
C LEU A 165 -20.35 17.21 -11.97
N ASN A 166 -21.41 17.32 -12.79
CA ASN A 166 -22.77 16.96 -12.41
C ASN A 166 -23.02 15.44 -12.53
N GLU A 167 -22.30 14.76 -13.43
CA GLU A 167 -22.35 13.30 -13.52
C GLU A 167 -21.47 12.62 -12.49
N ARG A 168 -20.50 13.30 -11.87
CA ARG A 168 -19.62 12.72 -10.85
C ARG A 168 -20.37 12.45 -9.55
N GLN A 169 -20.02 11.34 -8.90
CA GLN A 169 -20.58 10.99 -7.60
C GLN A 169 -20.06 11.93 -6.50
N PHE A 170 -18.80 12.36 -6.66
CA PHE A 170 -18.08 13.22 -5.73
C PHE A 170 -17.29 14.30 -6.47
N LYS A 171 -17.28 15.52 -5.93
CA LYS A 171 -16.50 16.65 -6.46
C LYS A 171 -15.01 16.56 -6.10
N GLY A 172 -14.68 15.83 -5.04
CA GLY A 172 -13.32 15.65 -4.55
C GLY A 172 -13.24 14.82 -3.28
N MET A 173 -12.06 14.77 -2.66
CA MET A 173 -11.80 13.97 -1.46
C MET A 173 -12.66 14.41 -0.27
N ASN A 174 -12.69 15.71 0.03
CA ASN A 174 -13.45 16.23 1.17
C ASN A 174 -14.95 16.02 0.97
N ASP A 175 -15.46 16.28 -0.24
CA ASP A 175 -16.85 16.01 -0.61
C ASP A 175 -17.20 14.52 -0.45
N CYS A 176 -16.32 13.61 -0.89
CA CYS A 176 -16.49 12.17 -0.70
C CYS A 176 -16.58 11.79 0.79
N LEU A 177 -15.65 12.29 1.62
CA LEU A 177 -15.63 11.97 3.04
C LEU A 177 -16.86 12.51 3.77
N VAL A 178 -17.20 13.78 3.54
CA VAL A 178 -18.34 14.44 4.19
C VAL A 178 -19.66 13.80 3.75
N LYS A 179 -19.85 13.54 2.46
CA LYS A 179 -21.09 12.94 1.94
C LYS A 179 -21.32 11.55 2.52
N ILE A 180 -20.29 10.70 2.54
CA ILE A 180 -20.39 9.35 3.10
C ILE A 180 -20.55 9.38 4.62
N TYR A 181 -19.87 10.28 5.32
CA TYR A 181 -20.08 10.44 6.76
C TYR A 181 -21.52 10.85 7.08
N LYS A 182 -22.12 11.75 6.28
CA LYS A 182 -23.51 12.17 6.46
C LYS A 182 -24.52 11.05 6.18
N THR A 183 -24.24 10.14 5.24
CA THR A 183 -25.18 9.06 4.90
C THR A 183 -25.03 7.82 5.78
N ASP A 184 -23.80 7.41 6.08
CA ASP A 184 -23.47 6.11 6.66
C ASP A 184 -22.66 6.22 7.97
N GLY A 185 -22.36 7.45 8.41
CA GLY A 185 -21.53 7.71 9.57
C GLY A 185 -20.10 7.20 9.43
N ILE A 186 -19.46 6.95 10.58
CA ILE A 186 -18.09 6.44 10.64
C ILE A 186 -17.98 5.02 10.06
N GLN A 187 -19.03 4.20 10.19
CA GLN A 187 -19.05 2.84 9.66
C GLN A 187 -18.93 2.82 8.13
N GLY A 188 -19.52 3.80 7.44
CA GLY A 188 -19.38 3.96 5.99
C GLY A 188 -17.93 4.20 5.55
N LEU A 189 -17.20 5.03 6.29
CA LEU A 189 -15.79 5.35 5.99
C LEU A 189 -14.84 4.19 6.27
N TYR A 190 -15.16 3.32 7.24
CA TYR A 190 -14.33 2.18 7.65
C TYR A 190 -14.81 0.83 7.13
N ARG A 191 -15.76 0.82 6.18
CA ARG A 191 -16.30 -0.41 5.64
C ARG A 191 -15.22 -1.21 4.91
N GLY A 192 -15.00 -2.45 5.36
CA GLY A 192 -13.92 -3.32 4.89
C GLY A 192 -12.63 -3.23 5.72
N PHE A 193 -12.60 -2.50 6.84
CA PHE A 193 -11.40 -2.37 7.68
C PHE A 193 -10.86 -3.73 8.16
N ALA A 194 -11.71 -4.58 8.74
CA ALA A 194 -11.30 -5.88 9.29
C ALA A 194 -10.62 -6.78 8.25
N ILE A 195 -11.21 -6.90 7.05
CA ILE A 195 -10.63 -7.70 5.96
C ILE A 195 -9.33 -7.08 5.42
N SER A 196 -9.18 -5.76 5.54
CA SER A 196 -7.94 -5.06 5.17
C SER A 196 -6.80 -5.41 6.13
N VAL A 197 -7.10 -5.47 7.44
CA VAL A 197 -6.13 -5.89 8.45
C VAL A 197 -5.73 -7.34 8.22
N ALA A 198 -6.69 -8.25 8.02
CA ALA A 198 -6.40 -9.64 7.68
C ALA A 198 -5.51 -9.75 6.42
N GLY A 199 -5.79 -8.94 5.38
CA GLY A 199 -4.98 -8.84 4.17
C GLY A 199 -3.53 -8.43 4.43
N ILE A 200 -3.28 -7.53 5.38
CA ILE A 200 -1.92 -7.16 5.78
C ILE A 200 -1.18 -8.36 6.36
N PHE A 201 -1.80 -9.10 7.29
CA PHE A 201 -1.18 -10.28 7.88
C PHE A 201 -0.87 -11.34 6.82
N VAL A 202 -1.81 -11.65 5.93
CA VAL A 202 -1.61 -12.61 4.84
C VAL A 202 -0.46 -12.17 3.92
N TYR A 203 -0.47 -10.91 3.48
CA TYR A 203 0.60 -10.35 2.66
C TYR A 203 1.97 -10.46 3.36
N ARG A 204 2.04 -10.08 4.65
CA ARG A 204 3.29 -10.10 5.42
C ARG A 204 3.81 -11.50 5.67
N ALA A 205 2.93 -12.47 5.94
CA ALA A 205 3.31 -13.86 6.15
C ALA A 205 3.98 -14.44 4.91
N PHE A 206 3.37 -14.24 3.72
CA PHE A 206 3.96 -14.70 2.47
C PHE A 206 5.20 -13.90 2.06
N TYR A 207 5.21 -12.59 2.34
CA TYR A 207 6.37 -11.76 2.02
C TYR A 207 7.60 -12.18 2.82
N PHE A 208 7.50 -12.25 4.15
CA PHE A 208 8.64 -12.64 4.98
C PHE A 208 9.00 -14.11 4.79
N GLY A 209 8.02 -15.01 4.76
CA GLY A 209 8.27 -16.44 4.61
C GLY A 209 8.88 -16.77 3.25
N GLY A 210 8.39 -16.13 2.19
CA GLY A 210 8.95 -16.25 0.85
C GLY A 210 10.33 -15.62 0.73
N TYR A 211 10.59 -14.48 1.38
CA TYR A 211 11.90 -13.85 1.38
C TYR A 211 12.94 -14.71 2.11
N ASP A 212 12.62 -15.23 3.28
CA ASP A 212 13.54 -16.04 4.09
C ASP A 212 13.85 -17.39 3.40
N ALA A 213 12.82 -18.08 2.89
CA ALA A 213 13.01 -19.33 2.15
C ALA A 213 13.74 -19.11 0.82
N GLY A 214 13.33 -18.08 0.07
CA GLY A 214 13.84 -17.81 -1.27
C GLY A 214 15.25 -17.24 -1.28
N LYS A 215 15.65 -16.44 -0.28
CA LYS A 215 16.99 -15.87 -0.20
C LYS A 215 18.05 -16.97 -0.06
N ARG A 216 17.80 -17.98 0.77
CA ARG A 216 18.71 -19.11 0.96
C ARG A 216 18.86 -19.94 -0.32
N PHE A 217 17.78 -20.12 -1.07
CA PHE A 217 17.81 -20.86 -2.34
C PHE A 217 18.47 -20.09 -3.47
N MET A 218 18.14 -18.81 -3.66
CA MET A 218 18.64 -18.01 -4.79
C MET A 218 20.05 -17.47 -4.60
N PHE A 219 20.43 -17.13 -3.38
CA PHE A 219 21.69 -16.43 -3.12
C PHE A 219 22.70 -17.24 -2.31
N GLY A 220 22.30 -18.34 -1.68
CA GLY A 220 23.21 -19.21 -0.92
C GLY A 220 24.15 -18.42 -0.01
N ASP A 221 25.45 -18.69 -0.13
CA ASP A 221 26.52 -17.98 0.58
C ASP A 221 27.09 -16.79 -0.21
N ASN A 222 26.53 -16.42 -1.36
CA ASN A 222 27.02 -15.27 -2.13
C ASN A 222 26.74 -13.98 -1.33
N PRO A 223 27.78 -13.29 -0.85
CA PRO A 223 27.60 -12.14 0.02
C PRO A 223 27.12 -10.90 -0.73
N ASN A 224 27.23 -10.87 -2.08
CA ASN A 224 26.91 -9.68 -2.87
C ASN A 224 26.33 -10.02 -4.26
N PRO A 225 25.11 -10.58 -4.33
CA PRO A 225 24.46 -10.83 -5.60
C PRO A 225 24.18 -9.52 -6.34
N SER A 226 24.29 -9.55 -7.68
CA SER A 226 24.06 -8.37 -8.53
C SER A 226 22.69 -7.73 -8.24
N ILE A 227 22.65 -6.39 -8.30
CA ILE A 227 21.47 -5.56 -8.02
C ILE A 227 20.27 -6.03 -8.85
N PHE A 228 20.51 -6.43 -10.11
CA PHE A 228 19.47 -6.93 -11.00
C PHE A 228 18.80 -8.20 -10.46
N TYR A 229 19.57 -9.19 -10.00
CA TYR A 229 19.02 -10.43 -9.43
C TYR A 229 18.30 -10.18 -8.11
N ARG A 230 18.84 -9.29 -7.26
CA ARG A 230 18.17 -8.88 -6.01
C ARG A 230 16.83 -8.21 -6.29
N PHE A 231 16.77 -7.37 -7.31
CA PHE A 231 15.54 -6.70 -7.74
C PHE A 231 14.51 -7.71 -8.27
N LEU A 232 14.90 -8.61 -9.18
CA LEU A 232 14.00 -9.64 -9.71
C LEU A 232 13.46 -10.55 -8.60
N PHE A 233 14.32 -10.99 -7.68
CA PHE A 233 13.91 -11.77 -6.52
C PHE A 233 12.90 -11.01 -5.64
N ALA A 234 13.23 -9.77 -5.26
CA ALA A 234 12.35 -8.95 -4.44
C ALA A 234 10.99 -8.71 -5.12
N GLN A 235 10.99 -8.49 -6.45
CA GLN A 235 9.77 -8.27 -7.21
C GLN A 235 8.94 -9.55 -7.36
N PHE A 236 9.58 -10.72 -7.49
CA PHE A 236 8.89 -12.01 -7.49
C PHE A 236 8.19 -12.26 -6.16
N ILE A 237 8.91 -12.11 -5.03
CA ILE A 237 8.33 -12.28 -3.69
C ILE A 237 7.18 -11.29 -3.46
N THR A 238 7.37 -10.02 -3.87
CA THR A 238 6.33 -9.00 -3.73
C THR A 238 5.09 -9.34 -4.55
N SER A 239 5.26 -9.71 -5.82
CA SER A 239 4.14 -10.03 -6.73
C SER A 239 3.37 -11.27 -6.26
N SER A 240 4.07 -12.31 -5.82
CA SER A 240 3.46 -13.54 -5.28
C SER A 240 2.70 -13.27 -3.98
N SER A 241 3.27 -12.45 -3.09
CA SER A 241 2.60 -12.08 -1.84
C SER A 241 1.35 -11.22 -2.08
N GLU A 242 1.43 -10.27 -3.02
CA GLU A 242 0.28 -9.47 -3.43
C GLU A 242 -0.79 -10.34 -4.08
N PHE A 243 -0.41 -11.30 -4.93
CA PHE A 243 -1.35 -12.25 -5.56
C PHE A 243 -2.11 -13.06 -4.52
N LEU A 244 -1.41 -13.63 -3.53
CA LEU A 244 -2.03 -14.45 -2.48
C LEU A 244 -2.95 -13.62 -1.56
N ALA A 245 -2.62 -12.36 -1.31
CA ALA A 245 -3.45 -11.45 -0.53
C ALA A 245 -4.57 -10.78 -1.37
N TYR A 246 -4.54 -10.92 -2.70
CA TYR A 246 -5.40 -10.18 -3.62
C TYR A 246 -6.90 -10.43 -3.42
N PRO A 247 -7.37 -11.66 -3.13
CA PRO A 247 -8.80 -11.88 -2.83
C PRO A 247 -9.31 -11.01 -1.69
N LEU A 248 -8.50 -10.77 -0.67
CA LEU A 248 -8.84 -9.94 0.49
C LEU A 248 -8.90 -8.45 0.11
N ASP A 249 -8.00 -7.99 -0.77
CA ASP A 249 -8.08 -6.64 -1.35
C ASP A 249 -9.34 -6.47 -2.22
N THR A 250 -9.71 -7.47 -3.00
CA THR A 250 -10.95 -7.42 -3.80
C THR A 250 -12.18 -7.31 -2.92
N ILE A 251 -12.30 -8.15 -1.88
CA ILE A 251 -13.41 -8.04 -0.91
C ILE A 251 -13.40 -6.66 -0.24
N ARG A 252 -12.22 -6.16 0.18
CA ARG A 252 -12.07 -4.81 0.74
C ARG A 252 -12.66 -3.74 -0.20
N ARG A 253 -12.26 -3.70 -1.47
CA ARG A 253 -12.73 -2.67 -2.41
C ARG A 253 -14.22 -2.79 -2.70
N ARG A 254 -14.74 -4.02 -2.83
CA ARG A 254 -16.18 -4.27 -3.01
C ARG A 254 -17.01 -3.79 -1.82
N LEU A 255 -16.52 -3.99 -0.60
CA LEU A 255 -17.14 -3.47 0.62
C LEU A 255 -17.10 -1.94 0.69
N MET A 256 -16.01 -1.28 0.28
CA MET A 256 -15.94 0.19 0.22
C MET A 256 -16.96 0.78 -0.76
N MET A 257 -17.28 0.07 -1.85
CA MET A 257 -18.27 0.50 -2.83
C MET A 257 -19.71 0.45 -2.32
N GLN A 258 -19.95 -0.27 -1.22
CA GLN A 258 -21.28 -0.36 -0.62
C GLN A 258 -21.67 0.94 0.10
N SER A 259 -20.72 1.73 0.60
CA SER A 259 -21.05 2.91 1.43
C SER A 259 -21.75 4.01 0.61
N GLY A 260 -22.77 4.66 1.17
CA GLY A 260 -23.54 5.70 0.51
C GLY A 260 -24.46 5.20 -0.62
N ARG A 261 -24.70 3.89 -0.70
CA ARG A 261 -25.73 3.30 -1.55
C ARG A 261 -27.04 3.17 -0.78
N GLY A 262 -28.17 3.39 -1.46
CA GLY A 262 -29.49 3.09 -0.89
C GLY A 262 -29.81 1.60 -0.84
N ASP A 263 -29.22 0.81 -1.73
CA ASP A 263 -29.38 -0.65 -1.81
C ASP A 263 -28.23 -1.39 -1.12
N ILE A 264 -28.53 -2.42 -0.32
CA ILE A 264 -27.52 -3.26 0.36
C ILE A 264 -27.16 -4.47 -0.50
N ILE A 265 -26.05 -4.40 -1.24
CA ILE A 265 -25.46 -5.53 -1.98
C ILE A 265 -24.76 -6.49 -1.02
N TYR A 266 -23.95 -5.97 -0.08
CA TYR A 266 -23.16 -6.77 0.84
C TYR A 266 -23.48 -6.44 2.30
N ARG A 267 -23.89 -7.45 3.07
CA ARG A 267 -24.14 -7.33 4.52
C ARG A 267 -22.87 -7.38 5.37
N GLY A 268 -21.80 -7.97 4.83
CA GLY A 268 -20.51 -8.09 5.50
C GLY A 268 -19.49 -8.81 4.65
N THR A 269 -18.30 -9.06 5.22
CA THR A 269 -17.17 -9.67 4.52
C THR A 269 -17.48 -11.06 3.95
N MET A 270 -18.08 -11.94 4.76
CA MET A 270 -18.41 -13.31 4.34
C MET A 270 -19.51 -13.33 3.27
N ASP A 271 -20.52 -12.48 3.42
CA ASP A 271 -21.58 -12.31 2.41
C ASP A 271 -20.99 -11.78 1.09
N CYS A 272 -20.06 -10.82 1.15
CA CYS A 272 -19.35 -10.31 0.00
C CYS A 272 -18.53 -11.41 -0.71
N ALA A 273 -17.74 -12.17 0.03
CA ALA A 273 -16.96 -13.27 -0.52
C ALA A 273 -17.86 -14.33 -1.17
N ARG A 274 -18.94 -14.75 -0.48
CA ARG A 274 -19.90 -15.72 -1.02
C ARG A 274 -20.56 -15.22 -2.30
N LYS A 275 -21.03 -13.97 -2.31
CA LYS A 275 -21.67 -13.39 -3.49
C LYS A 275 -20.71 -13.32 -4.67
N ILE A 276 -19.49 -12.85 -4.48
CA ILE A 276 -18.47 -12.84 -5.55
C ILE A 276 -18.27 -14.26 -6.11
N ALA A 277 -18.06 -15.25 -5.23
CA ALA A 277 -17.82 -16.63 -5.65
C ALA A 277 -19.00 -17.23 -6.44
N VAL A 278 -20.24 -16.98 -6.00
CA VAL A 278 -21.45 -17.56 -6.59
C VAL A 278 -21.89 -16.82 -7.86
N THR A 279 -21.84 -15.48 -7.87
CA THR A 279 -22.38 -14.68 -9.00
C THR A 279 -21.36 -14.35 -10.06
N GLU A 280 -20.07 -14.22 -9.71
CA GLU A 280 -19.01 -13.83 -10.63
C GLU A 280 -17.95 -14.92 -10.87
N GLY A 281 -17.93 -15.97 -10.04
CA GLY A 281 -16.95 -17.06 -10.09
C GLY A 281 -15.65 -16.75 -9.32
N LEU A 282 -14.80 -17.77 -9.16
CA LEU A 282 -13.56 -17.66 -8.37
C LEU A 282 -12.50 -16.76 -9.02
N THR A 283 -12.50 -16.63 -10.34
CA THR A 283 -11.58 -15.74 -11.05
C THR A 283 -11.88 -14.26 -10.77
N ALA A 284 -13.10 -13.93 -10.32
CA ALA A 284 -13.50 -12.56 -10.02
C ALA A 284 -12.71 -11.94 -8.87
N PHE A 285 -12.20 -12.76 -7.93
CA PHE A 285 -11.32 -12.29 -6.86
C PHE A 285 -10.03 -11.68 -7.39
N PHE A 286 -9.60 -12.05 -8.61
CA PHE A 286 -8.34 -11.62 -9.22
C PHE A 286 -8.51 -10.57 -10.31
N LYS A 287 -9.71 -9.99 -10.47
CA LYS A 287 -9.96 -8.89 -11.41
C LYS A 287 -9.05 -7.70 -11.11
N GLY A 288 -8.29 -7.27 -12.11
CA GLY A 288 -7.31 -6.19 -11.99
C GLY A 288 -5.93 -6.61 -11.46
N ASN A 289 -5.70 -7.89 -11.14
CA ASN A 289 -4.40 -8.32 -10.58
C ASN A 289 -3.23 -8.09 -11.55
N LEU A 290 -3.43 -8.25 -12.87
CA LEU A 290 -2.40 -7.91 -13.86
C LEU A 290 -1.98 -6.44 -13.76
N SER A 291 -2.96 -5.54 -13.64
CA SER A 291 -2.71 -4.10 -13.43
C SER A 291 -2.00 -3.84 -12.11
N ASN A 292 -2.31 -4.63 -11.08
CA ASN A 292 -1.63 -4.57 -9.79
C ASN A 292 -0.15 -4.95 -9.90
N ILE A 293 0.19 -6.00 -10.66
CA ILE A 293 1.57 -6.42 -10.90
C ILE A 293 2.34 -5.31 -11.64
N TYR A 294 1.79 -4.77 -12.72
CA TYR A 294 2.45 -3.65 -13.44
C TYR A 294 2.64 -2.43 -12.56
N ARG A 295 1.63 -2.08 -11.75
CA ARG A 295 1.75 -1.01 -10.76
C ARG A 295 2.87 -1.29 -9.76
N SER A 296 3.00 -2.53 -9.28
CA SER A 296 4.03 -2.95 -8.33
C SER A 296 5.43 -2.79 -8.93
N VAL A 297 5.67 -3.37 -10.10
CA VAL A 297 6.94 -3.26 -10.83
C VAL A 297 7.30 -1.80 -11.11
N GLY A 298 6.35 -1.01 -11.63
CA GLY A 298 6.57 0.41 -11.91
C GLY A 298 6.92 1.21 -10.67
N SER A 299 6.27 0.93 -9.53
CA SER A 299 6.55 1.64 -8.28
C SER A 299 7.95 1.31 -7.77
N SER A 300 8.37 0.03 -7.84
CA SER A 300 9.70 -0.42 -7.48
C SER A 300 10.78 0.21 -8.37
N LEU A 301 10.56 0.26 -9.69
CA LEU A 301 11.51 0.88 -10.64
C LEU A 301 11.69 2.38 -10.37
N VAL A 302 10.61 3.12 -10.12
CA VAL A 302 10.70 4.55 -9.80
C VAL A 302 11.50 4.79 -8.51
N LEU A 303 11.36 3.90 -7.51
CA LEU A 303 12.14 4.00 -6.27
C LEU A 303 13.63 3.67 -6.49
N VAL A 304 13.95 2.65 -7.28
CA VAL A 304 15.35 2.31 -7.61
C VAL A 304 16.03 3.42 -8.40
N LEU A 305 15.36 3.93 -9.44
CA LEU A 305 15.88 5.06 -10.23
C LEU A 305 16.11 6.29 -9.36
N TYR A 306 15.23 6.49 -8.38
CA TYR A 306 15.38 7.57 -7.42
C TYR A 306 16.60 7.38 -6.49
N ASP A 307 16.80 6.18 -5.93
CA ASP A 307 17.94 5.92 -5.05
C ASP A 307 19.28 6.16 -5.78
N GLU A 308 19.36 5.78 -7.05
CA GLU A 308 20.53 6.08 -7.90
C GLU A 308 20.68 7.58 -8.16
N PHE A 309 19.59 8.30 -8.42
CA PHE A 309 19.63 9.76 -8.58
C PHE A 309 20.09 10.48 -7.31
N LYS A 310 19.62 10.05 -6.13
CA LYS A 310 20.06 10.58 -4.84
C LYS A 310 21.55 10.31 -4.62
N ARG A 311 22.00 9.08 -4.91
CA ARG A 311 23.42 8.70 -4.81
C ARG A 311 24.28 9.59 -5.70
N TRP A 312 23.85 9.83 -6.94
CA TRP A 312 24.56 10.69 -7.88
C TRP A 312 24.68 12.14 -7.39
N ILE A 313 23.59 12.73 -6.86
CA ILE A 313 23.64 14.08 -6.29
C ILE A 313 24.60 14.17 -5.11
N LEU A 314 24.54 13.21 -4.18
CA LEU A 314 25.42 13.21 -3.01
C LEU A 314 26.91 13.06 -3.40
N LEU A 315 27.19 12.25 -4.43
CA LEU A 315 28.54 12.13 -4.98
C LEU A 315 29.00 13.42 -5.69
N ALA A 316 28.09 14.11 -6.39
CA ALA A 316 28.39 15.40 -7.02
C ALA A 316 28.65 16.53 -5.99
N ASP A 317 27.95 16.48 -4.85
CA ASP A 317 28.15 17.41 -3.73
C ASP A 317 29.50 17.15 -3.04
N GLN A 318 29.82 15.88 -2.73
CA GLN A 318 31.13 15.50 -2.18
C GLN A 318 32.30 15.88 -3.12
N ALA A 319 32.11 15.75 -4.44
CA ALA A 319 33.09 16.18 -5.43
C ALA A 319 33.25 17.71 -5.51
N SER A 320 32.24 18.48 -5.09
CA SER A 320 32.29 19.95 -5.05
C SER A 320 32.97 20.49 -3.78
N TYR A 321 32.89 19.77 -2.65
CA TYR A 321 33.62 20.11 -1.41
C TYR A 321 35.08 19.60 -1.40
N ALA A 322 35.43 18.69 -2.30
CA ALA A 322 36.80 18.18 -2.47
C ALA A 322 37.67 19.07 -3.40
N LYS A 323 37.15 20.20 -3.87
CA LYS A 323 37.87 21.25 -4.59
C LYS A 323 37.96 22.51 -3.75
#